data_AF-A0A376B3D7-F1
#
_entry.id   AF-A0A376B3D7-F1
#
_cell.length_a   1.000
_cell.length_b   1.000
_cell.length_c   1.000
_cell.angle_alpha   90.00
_cell.angle_beta   90.00
_cell.angle_gamma   90.00
#
_symmetry.space_group_name_H-M   'P 1'
#
loop_
_entity.id
_entity.type
_entity.pdbx_description
1 polymer ?
#
loop_
_entity_poly.entity_id
_entity_poly.type
_entity_poly.pdbx_seq_one_letter_code
_entity_poly.pdbx_strand_id
1 'polypeptide(L)'
;MASSNDLFDMLNIQKKNSESPVPSSANSKKKQLTPKIPVPPMTGLQRELYSLLGDSLPPSVIHSNNIGTQFKTSFKMKTQGKPSPWTYAPFRPNEKSSFTLRHWVKGSKDLLDAESQVSMYSKFNIHYKIPQFDQQEFEKFMSEEDRKTYEFKEIQYLFDLCRLYDLKWIVILDRYDFEGKQRSVEDLKDMFYFVCRKYMQHIDPENKEILKFLDFPKEKEIERKQYLNRLLSRSSAEIAEEEALVIEAKRFEMAAKRTLAEREQLLRLLDSPTAVDDISIQQFLTSHGMTQFYNSLLADKSRKRKYDSVAENPWVKQQQQFRKQQKTRKIEDESKKEQENKKNSAKTKSQDNQENNGGSSGSNGTKRRQESEKAVQLINDPVTSLLREFNKDERKSLGIHLYENKLSPGVFLRSTKISSFKPAVQNKVQVALNELQIPTRPVMPTFDVVKKHDQLLKKITILLDLKKQVDKLEAENRIRG
;
A
#
# COMPACT_ATOMS: atom_id res chain seq x y z
N MET A 1 7.33 -0.17 -3.03
CA MET A 1 6.04 -0.79 -3.42
C MET A 1 6.21 -1.24 -4.85
N ALA A 2 5.83 -2.48 -5.19
CA ALA A 2 6.00 -3.02 -6.55
C ALA A 2 5.27 -2.13 -7.57
N SER A 3 5.93 -1.82 -8.69
CA SER A 3 5.32 -1.09 -9.81
C SER A 3 4.25 -1.97 -10.47
N SER A 4 3.25 -1.38 -11.13
CA SER A 4 2.22 -2.18 -11.83
C SER A 4 2.84 -3.08 -12.92
N ASN A 5 3.99 -2.68 -13.47
CA ASN A 5 4.75 -3.50 -14.42
C ASN A 5 5.31 -4.77 -13.77
N ASP A 6 5.82 -4.66 -12.54
CA ASP A 6 6.35 -5.79 -11.80
C ASP A 6 5.25 -6.82 -11.52
N LEU A 7 4.01 -6.37 -11.31
CA LEU A 7 2.87 -7.26 -11.09
C LEU A 7 2.51 -8.08 -12.36
N PHE A 8 2.65 -7.49 -13.55
CA PHE A 8 2.38 -8.18 -14.81
C PHE A 8 3.47 -9.20 -15.16
N ASP A 9 4.73 -8.85 -14.93
CA ASP A 9 5.86 -9.80 -15.03
C ASP A 9 5.74 -10.91 -13.98
N MET A 10 5.35 -10.57 -12.75
CA MET A 10 5.10 -11.55 -11.67
C MET A 10 3.99 -12.56 -11.99
N LEU A 11 2.99 -12.18 -12.80
CA LEU A 11 1.88 -13.04 -13.17
C LEU A 11 2.05 -13.65 -14.57
N ASN A 12 3.18 -13.38 -15.22
CA ASN A 12 3.48 -13.79 -16.60
C ASN A 12 2.32 -13.45 -17.57
N ILE A 13 1.62 -12.35 -17.29
CA ILE A 13 0.50 -11.88 -18.10
C ILE A 13 1.13 -11.05 -19.22
N GLN A 14 1.17 -11.62 -20.42
CA GLN A 14 1.65 -10.88 -21.58
C GLN A 14 0.77 -9.64 -21.79
N LYS A 15 1.40 -8.46 -21.67
CA LYS A 15 0.77 -7.22 -22.12
C LYS A 15 0.53 -7.33 -23.61
N LYS A 16 -0.74 -7.29 -24.00
CA LYS A 16 -1.14 -7.21 -25.40
C LYS A 16 -0.75 -5.82 -25.91
N ASN A 17 0.49 -5.67 -26.37
CA ASN A 17 0.98 -4.46 -27.01
C ASN A 17 0.15 -4.21 -28.27
N SER A 18 -0.51 -3.06 -28.30
CA SER A 18 -1.29 -2.60 -29.44
C SER A 18 -0.36 -2.00 -30.50
N GLU A 19 -0.05 -2.75 -31.55
CA GLU A 19 0.43 -2.20 -32.83
C GLU A 19 0.13 -3.17 -34.00
N SER A 20 -1.09 -3.04 -34.55
CA SER A 20 -1.56 -3.26 -35.96
C SER A 20 -1.42 -4.64 -36.67
N PRO A 21 -2.14 -4.94 -37.79
CA PRO A 21 -3.10 -4.16 -38.58
C PRO A 21 -4.50 -4.82 -38.78
N VAL A 22 -5.42 -4.06 -39.36
CA VAL A 22 -6.79 -4.46 -39.72
C VAL A 22 -6.78 -5.49 -40.88
N PRO A 23 -7.69 -6.48 -40.85
CA PRO A 23 -8.61 -6.60 -41.99
C PRO A 23 -10.08 -6.71 -41.57
N SER A 24 -10.91 -6.31 -42.52
CA SER A 24 -12.34 -6.06 -42.47
C SER A 24 -13.24 -7.31 -42.39
N SER A 25 -14.41 -7.09 -41.78
CA SER A 25 -15.70 -7.78 -41.97
C SER A 25 -15.95 -9.09 -41.21
N ALA A 26 -16.76 -9.02 -40.14
CA ALA A 26 -18.08 -9.67 -40.06
C ALA A 26 -18.70 -9.59 -38.64
N ASN A 27 -19.88 -8.96 -38.58
CA ASN A 27 -21.02 -9.22 -37.69
C ASN A 27 -20.81 -9.76 -36.25
N SER A 28 -21.04 -8.90 -35.24
CA SER A 28 -21.77 -9.32 -34.03
C SER A 28 -22.41 -8.14 -33.27
N LYS A 29 -23.75 -8.14 -33.32
CA LYS A 29 -24.78 -7.57 -32.43
C LYS A 29 -24.32 -6.66 -31.27
N LYS A 30 -24.63 -5.36 -31.39
CA LYS A 30 -24.62 -4.36 -30.30
C LYS A 30 -25.65 -4.73 -29.21
N LYS A 31 -25.19 -4.93 -27.96
CA LYS A 31 -26.03 -4.81 -26.75
C LYS A 31 -26.11 -3.33 -26.35
N GLN A 32 -27.32 -2.84 -26.15
CA GLN A 32 -27.62 -1.46 -25.74
C GLN A 32 -27.17 -1.21 -24.29
N LEU A 33 -26.44 -0.11 -24.07
CA LEU A 33 -26.13 0.46 -22.76
C LEU A 33 -27.20 1.52 -22.45
N THR A 34 -27.72 1.49 -21.22
CA THR A 34 -28.64 2.47 -20.66
C THR A 34 -27.97 3.85 -20.48
N PRO A 35 -28.72 4.96 -20.57
CA PRO A 35 -28.14 6.31 -20.51
C PRO A 35 -27.74 6.67 -19.08
N LYS A 36 -26.47 7.07 -18.89
CA LYS A 36 -25.95 7.66 -17.65
C LYS A 36 -26.50 9.08 -17.47
N ILE A 37 -27.05 9.37 -16.29
CA ILE A 37 -27.46 10.72 -15.86
C ILE A 37 -26.19 11.54 -15.59
N PRO A 38 -26.03 12.77 -16.11
CA PRO A 38 -24.86 13.60 -15.84
C PRO A 38 -24.91 14.19 -14.43
N VAL A 39 -23.88 13.93 -13.61
CA VAL A 39 -23.68 14.60 -12.31
C VAL A 39 -22.99 15.95 -12.57
N PRO A 40 -23.51 17.08 -12.02
CA PRO A 40 -22.88 18.38 -12.21
C PRO A 40 -21.51 18.47 -11.51
N PRO A 41 -20.56 19.25 -12.05
CA PRO A 41 -19.23 19.40 -11.47
C PRO A 41 -19.28 20.06 -10.10
N MET A 42 -18.50 19.53 -9.14
CA MET A 42 -18.32 20.16 -7.84
C MET A 42 -17.66 21.54 -8.01
N THR A 43 -18.36 22.59 -7.58
CA THR A 43 -17.89 23.97 -7.63
C THR A 43 -16.66 24.15 -6.73
N GLY A 44 -15.57 24.68 -7.29
CA GLY A 44 -14.35 25.05 -6.56
C GLY A 44 -13.08 24.25 -6.90
N LEU A 45 -13.14 23.26 -7.80
CA LEU A 45 -11.97 22.48 -8.24
C LEU A 45 -11.62 22.78 -9.71
N GLN A 46 -10.33 22.92 -10.04
CA GLN A 46 -9.88 23.11 -11.42
C GLN A 46 -10.16 21.87 -12.27
N ARG A 47 -10.62 22.09 -13.49
CA ARG A 47 -11.08 21.05 -14.45
C ARG A 47 -10.05 19.95 -14.70
N GLU A 48 -8.76 20.27 -14.69
CA GLU A 48 -7.68 19.29 -14.90
C GLU A 48 -7.45 18.38 -13.68
N LEU A 49 -7.67 18.91 -12.48
CA LEU A 49 -7.55 18.19 -11.21
C LEU A 49 -8.75 17.24 -11.02
N TYR A 50 -9.93 17.66 -11.49
CA TYR A 50 -11.12 16.80 -11.57
C TYR A 50 -10.96 15.67 -12.58
N SER A 51 -10.35 15.93 -13.75
CA SER A 51 -10.03 14.89 -14.75
C SER A 51 -8.98 13.88 -14.27
N LEU A 52 -8.17 14.23 -13.28
CA LEU A 52 -7.19 13.33 -12.66
C LEU A 52 -7.82 12.37 -11.63
N LEU A 53 -9.00 12.73 -11.10
CA LEU A 53 -9.79 11.93 -10.18
C LEU A 53 -10.71 10.99 -10.99
N GLY A 54 -10.11 10.01 -11.68
CA GLY A 54 -10.83 9.08 -12.55
C GLY A 54 -11.98 8.31 -11.86
N ASP A 55 -12.78 7.64 -12.69
CA ASP A 55 -14.03 6.90 -12.37
C ASP A 55 -13.91 5.71 -11.37
N SER A 56 -12.85 5.63 -10.54
CA SER A 56 -12.52 4.43 -9.75
C SER A 56 -12.53 4.61 -8.23
N LEU A 57 -13.42 5.45 -7.70
CA LEU A 57 -13.75 5.42 -6.28
C LEU A 57 -15.25 5.12 -6.14
N PRO A 58 -15.66 4.00 -5.50
CA PRO A 58 -17.06 3.85 -5.13
C PRO A 58 -17.43 5.04 -4.24
N PRO A 59 -18.64 5.63 -4.40
CA PRO A 59 -19.04 6.78 -3.60
C PRO A 59 -19.11 6.35 -2.14
N SER A 60 -18.06 6.66 -1.39
CA SER A 60 -18.12 6.68 0.06
C SER A 60 -19.00 7.87 0.42
N VAL A 61 -20.16 7.59 1.00
CA VAL A 61 -21.04 8.62 1.55
C VAL A 61 -20.31 9.22 2.75
N ILE A 62 -19.44 10.19 2.49
CA ILE A 62 -18.84 11.04 3.50
C ILE A 62 -19.88 12.13 3.76
N HIS A 63 -20.58 12.04 4.90
CA HIS A 63 -21.37 13.15 5.39
C HIS A 63 -20.41 14.31 5.73
N SER A 64 -20.24 15.24 4.79
CA SER A 64 -19.48 16.46 5.00
C SER A 64 -20.28 17.45 5.82
N ASN A 65 -20.29 17.28 7.14
CA ASN A 65 -20.76 18.31 8.07
C ASN A 65 -19.58 18.79 8.93
N ASN A 66 -19.02 19.94 8.53
CA ASN A 66 -18.37 20.96 9.36
C ASN A 66 -17.57 20.46 10.58
N ILE A 67 -16.31 20.09 10.34
CA ILE A 67 -15.26 20.03 11.37
C ILE A 67 -14.82 21.46 11.68
N GLY A 68 -15.41 22.02 12.74
CA GLY A 68 -15.03 23.34 13.24
C GLY A 68 -16.13 23.89 14.12
N THR A 69 -15.97 23.73 15.43
CA THR A 69 -16.86 24.19 16.51
C THR A 69 -18.09 23.31 16.75
N GLN A 70 -18.40 23.03 18.03
CA GLN A 70 -19.53 22.22 18.53
C GLN A 70 -19.33 20.69 18.70
N PHE A 71 -18.23 20.25 19.31
CA PHE A 71 -18.16 18.92 19.99
C PHE A 71 -18.44 19.03 21.49
N LYS A 72 -19.52 19.73 21.87
CA LYS A 72 -20.04 19.75 23.24
C LYS A 72 -21.56 19.88 23.28
N THR A 73 -22.27 18.93 22.68
CA THR A 73 -23.64 18.58 23.12
C THR A 73 -23.92 17.14 22.73
N SER A 74 -24.52 16.39 23.64
CA SER A 74 -24.79 14.96 23.55
C SER A 74 -25.26 14.53 22.16
N PHE A 75 -24.57 13.55 21.59
CA PHE A 75 -25.03 12.74 20.47
C PHE A 75 -26.26 11.94 20.91
N LYS A 76 -27.41 12.62 21.08
CA LYS A 76 -28.71 11.96 21.24
C LYS A 76 -29.08 11.43 19.87
N MET A 77 -28.66 10.19 19.59
CA MET A 77 -29.24 9.34 18.57
C MET A 77 -30.77 9.46 18.67
N LYS A 78 -31.41 10.19 17.75
CA LYS A 78 -32.87 10.19 17.62
C LYS A 78 -33.29 8.86 16.99
N THR A 79 -33.28 7.79 17.78
CA THR A 79 -33.89 6.50 17.43
C THR A 79 -35.41 6.63 17.56
N GLN A 80 -36.05 7.19 16.52
CA GLN A 80 -37.52 7.21 16.40
C GLN A 80 -38.09 5.89 15.83
N GLY A 81 -37.24 4.88 15.60
CA GLY A 81 -37.67 3.51 15.30
C GLY A 81 -37.96 2.74 16.59
N LYS A 82 -39.06 1.98 16.62
CA LYS A 82 -39.32 1.01 17.71
C LYS A 82 -38.06 0.13 17.88
N PRO A 83 -37.53 -0.05 19.10
CA PRO A 83 -36.38 -0.90 19.32
C PRO A 83 -36.72 -2.31 18.85
N SER A 84 -35.94 -2.83 17.91
CA SER A 84 -36.17 -4.19 17.44
C SER A 84 -35.79 -5.16 18.55
N PRO A 85 -36.67 -6.10 18.92
CA PRO A 85 -36.32 -7.13 19.87
C PRO A 85 -35.18 -7.99 19.31
N TRP A 86 -34.28 -8.40 20.20
CA TRP A 86 -33.21 -9.34 19.93
C TRP A 86 -33.46 -10.60 20.76
N THR A 87 -33.41 -11.76 20.12
CA THR A 87 -33.61 -13.05 20.76
C THR A 87 -32.37 -13.90 20.61
N TYR A 88 -32.06 -14.63 21.69
CA TYR A 88 -30.91 -15.51 21.74
C TYR A 88 -31.32 -16.90 21.24
N ALA A 89 -31.26 -17.09 19.91
CA ALA A 89 -31.80 -18.26 19.22
C ALA A 89 -30.73 -19.37 19.05
N PRO A 90 -31.11 -20.66 19.17
CA PRO A 90 -30.23 -21.79 18.90
C PRO A 90 -30.08 -22.07 17.40
N PHE A 91 -28.86 -22.24 16.91
CA PHE A 91 -28.55 -22.56 15.52
C PHE A 91 -27.51 -23.69 15.41
N ARG A 92 -27.53 -24.42 14.29
CA ARG A 92 -26.48 -25.42 13.95
C ARG A 92 -25.44 -24.79 13.02
N PRO A 93 -24.12 -24.79 13.35
CA PRO A 93 -23.09 -24.19 12.51
C PRO A 93 -22.95 -24.82 11.13
N ASN A 94 -23.03 -26.16 11.06
CA ASN A 94 -22.94 -26.96 9.84
C ASN A 94 -24.00 -28.07 9.91
N GLU A 95 -24.44 -28.56 8.76
CA GLU A 95 -25.32 -29.73 8.66
C GLU A 95 -24.68 -30.97 9.29
N LYS A 96 -23.34 -31.07 9.22
CA LYS A 96 -22.56 -32.18 9.80
C LYS A 96 -22.26 -32.02 11.28
N SER A 97 -22.45 -30.84 11.88
CA SER A 97 -22.13 -30.63 13.29
C SER A 97 -23.26 -31.14 14.18
N SER A 98 -22.94 -31.99 15.16
CA SER A 98 -23.89 -32.54 16.13
C SER A 98 -24.27 -31.58 17.25
N PHE A 99 -23.54 -30.47 17.42
CA PHE A 99 -23.75 -29.51 18.49
C PHE A 99 -24.55 -28.28 18.03
N THR A 100 -25.30 -27.71 18.97
CA THR A 100 -26.07 -26.47 18.78
C THR A 100 -25.36 -25.30 19.45
N LEU A 101 -25.16 -24.22 18.71
CA LEU A 101 -24.68 -22.94 19.24
C LEU A 101 -25.85 -21.97 19.36
N ARG A 102 -25.63 -20.81 19.96
CA ARG A 102 -26.65 -19.77 20.10
C ARG A 102 -26.09 -18.42 19.64
N HIS A 103 -26.90 -17.64 18.94
CA HIS A 103 -26.54 -16.28 18.52
C HIS A 103 -27.69 -15.29 18.73
N TRP A 104 -27.39 -14.00 18.63
CA TRP A 104 -28.41 -12.95 18.71
C TRP A 104 -29.02 -12.70 17.33
N VAL A 105 -30.32 -12.97 17.19
CA VAL A 105 -31.11 -12.69 15.98
C VAL A 105 -32.06 -11.54 16.27
N LYS A 106 -32.25 -10.69 15.27
CA LYS A 106 -33.24 -9.62 15.29
C LYS A 106 -34.62 -10.21 15.05
N GLY A 107 -35.51 -10.25 16.06
CA GLY A 107 -36.85 -10.83 15.93
C GLY A 107 -37.60 -11.05 17.26
N SER A 108 -38.86 -11.47 17.17
CA SER A 108 -39.73 -11.77 18.32
C SER A 108 -39.37 -13.10 18.99
N LYS A 109 -39.94 -13.34 20.19
CA LYS A 109 -39.69 -14.52 21.03
C LYS A 109 -40.04 -15.84 20.34
N ASP A 110 -40.87 -15.79 19.30
CA ASP A 110 -41.31 -16.95 18.49
C ASP A 110 -40.14 -17.67 17.80
N LEU A 111 -38.98 -17.00 17.62
CA LEU A 111 -37.76 -17.61 17.10
C LEU A 111 -37.05 -18.56 18.07
N LEU A 112 -37.46 -18.60 19.34
CA LEU A 112 -36.95 -19.55 20.34
C LEU A 112 -37.61 -20.93 20.24
N ASP A 113 -38.84 -20.99 19.72
CA ASP A 113 -39.63 -22.21 19.59
C ASP A 113 -39.47 -22.87 18.22
N ALA A 114 -38.86 -22.16 17.25
CA ALA A 114 -38.51 -22.71 15.95
C ALA A 114 -37.35 -23.72 16.09
N GLU A 115 -37.48 -24.87 15.42
CA GLU A 115 -36.40 -25.87 15.34
C GLU A 115 -35.07 -25.24 14.93
N SER A 116 -33.99 -25.74 15.52
CA SER A 116 -32.65 -25.16 15.38
C SER A 116 -32.24 -25.11 13.91
N GLN A 117 -32.33 -23.91 13.32
CA GLN A 117 -32.07 -23.71 11.90
C GLN A 117 -30.57 -23.85 11.62
N VAL A 118 -30.25 -24.40 10.44
CA VAL A 118 -28.88 -24.40 9.93
C VAL A 118 -28.47 -22.96 9.69
N SER A 119 -27.26 -22.61 10.13
CA SER A 119 -26.68 -21.29 9.93
C SER A 119 -26.78 -20.86 8.47
N MET A 120 -27.21 -19.62 8.20
CA MET A 120 -27.17 -19.03 6.85
C MET A 120 -25.76 -19.07 6.23
N TYR A 121 -24.73 -19.16 7.08
CA TYR A 121 -23.34 -19.22 6.66
C TYR A 121 -22.88 -20.63 6.24
N SER A 122 -23.68 -21.68 6.49
CA SER A 122 -23.37 -23.06 6.07
C SER A 122 -23.13 -23.16 4.55
N LYS A 123 -23.85 -22.36 3.75
CA LYS A 123 -23.66 -22.27 2.30
C LYS A 123 -22.26 -21.83 1.85
N PHE A 124 -21.50 -21.17 2.73
CA PHE A 124 -20.14 -20.73 2.45
C PHE A 124 -19.08 -21.76 2.88
N ASN A 125 -19.48 -22.83 3.57
CA ASN A 125 -18.59 -23.91 3.96
C ASN A 125 -18.38 -24.90 2.80
N ILE A 126 -17.70 -24.43 1.76
CA ILE A 126 -17.43 -25.19 0.54
C ILE A 126 -16.05 -25.84 0.67
N HIS A 127 -16.02 -27.17 0.64
CA HIS A 127 -14.78 -27.95 0.67
C HIS A 127 -14.39 -28.44 -0.74
N TYR A 128 -13.09 -28.58 -0.98
CA TYR A 128 -12.58 -29.11 -2.25
C TYR A 128 -12.85 -30.62 -2.36
N LYS A 129 -13.31 -31.07 -3.53
CA LYS A 129 -13.49 -32.49 -3.85
C LYS A 129 -12.16 -33.05 -4.33
N ILE A 130 -11.39 -33.63 -3.42
CA ILE A 130 -10.10 -34.25 -3.71
C ILE A 130 -10.32 -35.72 -4.07
N PRO A 131 -9.72 -36.24 -5.16
CA PRO A 131 -9.75 -37.65 -5.51
C PRO A 131 -9.39 -38.59 -4.36
N GLN A 132 -10.03 -39.75 -4.32
CA GLN A 132 -9.66 -40.87 -3.46
C GLN A 132 -9.33 -42.05 -4.37
N PHE A 133 -8.25 -42.75 -4.08
CA PHE A 133 -7.83 -43.90 -4.86
C PHE A 133 -7.21 -44.95 -3.95
N ASP A 134 -7.42 -46.21 -4.30
CA ASP A 134 -6.83 -47.35 -3.61
C ASP A 134 -5.43 -47.67 -4.18
N GLN A 135 -4.65 -48.47 -3.45
CA GLN A 135 -3.31 -48.89 -3.89
C GLN A 135 -3.34 -49.57 -5.27
N GLN A 136 -4.38 -50.37 -5.54
CA GLN A 136 -4.53 -51.06 -6.82
C GLN A 136 -4.85 -50.10 -7.98
N GLU A 137 -5.54 -48.99 -7.71
CA GLU A 137 -5.81 -47.96 -8.70
C GLU A 137 -4.55 -47.14 -8.95
N PHE A 138 -3.81 -46.81 -7.88
CA PHE A 138 -2.53 -46.13 -7.93
C PHE A 138 -1.52 -46.86 -8.82
N GLU A 139 -1.41 -48.18 -8.69
CA GLU A 139 -0.51 -49.00 -9.50
C GLU A 139 -0.89 -49.04 -10.99
N LYS A 140 -2.15 -48.76 -11.34
CA LYS A 140 -2.62 -48.74 -12.74
C LYS A 140 -2.30 -47.43 -13.46
N PHE A 141 -2.42 -46.29 -12.78
CA PHE A 141 -2.18 -44.99 -13.41
C PHE A 141 -0.74 -44.46 -13.23
N MET A 142 0.05 -45.02 -12.31
CA MET A 142 1.45 -44.63 -12.08
C MET A 142 2.45 -45.59 -12.75
N SER A 143 3.45 -45.01 -13.44
CA SER A 143 4.57 -45.77 -14.01
C SER A 143 5.46 -46.37 -12.92
N GLU A 144 6.28 -47.37 -13.26
CA GLU A 144 7.23 -47.99 -12.30
C GLU A 144 8.30 -47.01 -11.80
N GLU A 145 8.75 -46.08 -12.65
CA GLU A 145 9.71 -45.03 -12.31
C GLU A 145 9.10 -44.01 -11.33
N ASP A 146 7.85 -43.61 -11.57
CA ASP A 146 7.11 -42.68 -10.72
C ASP A 146 6.86 -43.30 -9.33
N ARG A 147 6.60 -44.61 -9.26
CA ARG A 147 6.39 -45.35 -7.99
C ARG A 147 7.62 -45.44 -7.10
N LYS A 148 8.83 -45.37 -7.67
CA LYS A 148 10.07 -45.30 -6.88
C LYS A 148 10.28 -43.91 -6.28
N THR A 149 9.82 -42.87 -6.98
CA THR A 149 9.98 -41.48 -6.58
C THR A 149 8.90 -41.05 -5.58
N TYR A 150 7.68 -41.53 -5.77
CA TYR A 150 6.52 -41.20 -4.96
C TYR A 150 5.97 -42.46 -4.29
N GLU A 151 6.22 -42.57 -2.99
CA GLU A 151 5.71 -43.66 -2.18
C GLU A 151 4.20 -43.50 -1.94
N PHE A 152 3.43 -44.58 -2.15
CA PHE A 152 1.97 -44.54 -1.99
C PHE A 152 1.53 -44.05 -0.61
N LYS A 153 2.22 -44.48 0.46
CA LYS A 153 1.93 -44.05 1.84
C LYS A 153 2.13 -42.55 2.04
N GLU A 154 3.19 -41.99 1.45
CA GLU A 154 3.50 -40.56 1.48
C GLU A 154 2.42 -39.75 0.76
N ILE A 155 1.96 -40.24 -0.39
CA ILE A 155 0.91 -39.60 -1.19
C ILE A 155 -0.43 -39.66 -0.47
N GLN A 156 -0.81 -40.81 0.10
CA GLN A 156 -2.05 -40.94 0.85
C GLN A 156 -2.07 -39.98 2.04
N TYR A 157 -0.97 -39.92 2.78
CA TYR A 157 -0.79 -38.97 3.88
C TYR A 157 -0.93 -37.52 3.42
N LEU A 158 -0.30 -37.14 2.30
CA LEU A 158 -0.45 -35.79 1.74
C LEU A 158 -1.91 -35.51 1.36
N PHE A 159 -2.58 -36.44 0.69
CA PHE A 159 -3.98 -36.27 0.28
C PHE A 159 -4.92 -36.14 1.48
N ASP A 160 -4.66 -36.87 2.57
CA ASP A 160 -5.37 -36.72 3.84
C ASP A 160 -5.17 -35.33 4.44
N LEU A 161 -3.93 -34.82 4.48
CA LEU A 161 -3.64 -33.46 4.93
C LEU A 161 -4.33 -32.41 4.05
N CYS A 162 -4.33 -32.60 2.73
CA CYS A 162 -5.01 -31.71 1.78
C CYS A 162 -6.53 -31.66 2.04
N ARG A 163 -7.14 -32.78 2.43
CA ARG A 163 -8.56 -32.86 2.81
C ARG A 163 -8.84 -32.19 4.14
N LEU A 164 -7.98 -32.37 5.14
CA LEU A 164 -8.15 -31.80 6.47
C LEU A 164 -7.98 -30.27 6.48
N TYR A 165 -7.09 -29.74 5.65
CA TYR A 165 -6.72 -28.33 5.64
C TYR A 165 -7.18 -27.56 4.39
N ASP A 166 -8.07 -28.12 3.58
CA ASP A 166 -8.64 -27.47 2.38
C ASP A 166 -7.56 -26.89 1.44
N LEU A 167 -6.51 -27.66 1.14
CA LEU A 167 -5.38 -27.25 0.29
C LEU A 167 -4.63 -25.99 0.76
N LYS A 168 -4.69 -25.64 2.05
CA LYS A 168 -3.89 -24.56 2.63
C LYS A 168 -2.43 -25.00 2.77
N TRP A 169 -1.67 -24.86 1.69
CA TRP A 169 -0.29 -25.33 1.56
C TRP A 169 0.66 -24.93 2.70
N ILE A 170 0.50 -23.72 3.25
CA ILE A 170 1.35 -23.25 4.36
C ILE A 170 1.07 -24.06 5.64
N VAL A 171 -0.19 -24.37 5.92
CA VAL A 171 -0.59 -25.19 7.07
C VAL A 171 -0.21 -26.65 6.85
N ILE A 172 -0.38 -27.13 5.63
CA ILE A 172 0.01 -28.49 5.24
C ILE A 172 1.51 -28.67 5.45
N LEU A 173 2.35 -27.73 4.99
CA LEU A 173 3.80 -27.76 5.21
C LEU A 173 4.17 -27.78 6.70
N ASP A 174 3.55 -26.91 7.50
CA ASP A 174 3.79 -26.83 8.95
C ASP A 174 3.48 -28.15 9.67
N ARG A 175 2.49 -28.90 9.15
CA ARG A 175 2.02 -30.16 9.72
C ARG A 175 2.55 -31.40 9.00
N TYR A 176 3.39 -31.21 7.98
CA TYR A 176 3.92 -32.31 7.18
C TYR A 176 5.10 -32.93 7.93
N ASP A 177 4.87 -34.10 8.51
CA ASP A 177 5.91 -34.89 9.14
C ASP A 177 5.82 -36.34 8.64
N PHE A 178 6.44 -36.59 7.49
CA PHE A 178 6.51 -37.92 6.90
C PHE A 178 7.95 -38.44 6.99
N GLU A 179 8.19 -39.36 7.92
CA GLU A 179 9.45 -40.11 8.08
C GLU A 179 10.72 -39.24 8.09
N GLY A 180 10.62 -37.99 8.58
CA GLY A 180 11.75 -37.04 8.60
C GLY A 180 12.15 -36.48 7.23
N LYS A 181 11.40 -36.75 6.16
CA LYS A 181 11.62 -36.14 4.83
C LYS A 181 11.15 -34.69 4.84
N GLN A 182 12.09 -33.76 4.75
CA GLN A 182 11.78 -32.33 4.62
C GLN A 182 11.50 -32.00 3.15
N ARG A 183 10.27 -31.62 2.83
CA ARG A 183 9.83 -31.20 1.49
C ARG A 183 9.52 -29.71 1.50
N SER A 184 9.79 -29.00 0.40
CA SER A 184 9.33 -27.62 0.24
C SER A 184 7.86 -27.57 -0.17
N VAL A 185 7.23 -26.40 -0.04
CA VAL A 185 5.85 -26.18 -0.50
C VAL A 185 5.68 -26.53 -1.98
N GLU A 186 6.66 -26.19 -2.80
CA GLU A 186 6.58 -26.44 -4.24
C GLU A 186 6.74 -27.94 -4.56
N ASP A 187 7.53 -28.67 -3.77
CA ASP A 187 7.63 -30.14 -3.89
C ASP A 187 6.31 -30.84 -3.56
N LEU A 188 5.63 -30.39 -2.49
CA LEU A 188 4.33 -30.96 -2.09
C LEU A 188 3.25 -30.67 -3.14
N LYS A 189 3.25 -29.46 -3.71
CA LYS A 189 2.35 -29.10 -4.80
C LYS A 189 2.63 -29.92 -6.06
N ASP A 190 3.89 -30.03 -6.46
CA ASP A 190 4.32 -30.79 -7.61
C ASP A 190 3.85 -32.25 -7.50
N MET A 191 4.09 -32.88 -6.35
CA MET A 191 3.59 -34.22 -6.06
C MET A 191 2.06 -34.33 -6.16
N PHE A 192 1.33 -33.40 -5.52
CA PHE A 192 -0.14 -33.42 -5.54
C PHE A 192 -0.71 -33.25 -6.96
N TYR A 193 -0.26 -32.25 -7.69
CA TYR A 193 -0.75 -31.95 -9.04
C TYR A 193 -0.33 -33.02 -10.04
N PHE A 194 0.87 -33.58 -9.91
CA PHE A 194 1.33 -34.70 -10.72
C PHE A 194 0.43 -35.92 -10.57
N VAL A 195 0.15 -36.33 -9.32
CA VAL A 195 -0.74 -37.47 -9.03
C VAL A 195 -2.16 -37.18 -9.51
N CYS A 196 -2.70 -35.97 -9.27
CA CYS A 196 -4.02 -35.58 -9.74
C CYS A 196 -4.11 -35.62 -11.27
N ARG A 197 -3.07 -35.18 -11.98
CA ARG A 197 -3.01 -35.20 -13.44
C ARG A 197 -3.04 -36.62 -13.98
N LYS A 198 -2.23 -37.52 -13.42
CA LYS A 198 -2.20 -38.94 -13.82
C LYS A 198 -3.52 -39.64 -13.53
N TYR A 199 -4.11 -39.39 -12.37
CA TYR A 199 -5.42 -39.91 -12.00
C TYR A 199 -6.51 -39.43 -12.97
N MET A 200 -6.55 -38.12 -13.28
CA MET A 200 -7.56 -37.57 -14.19
C MET A 200 -7.36 -38.05 -15.64
N GLN A 201 -6.12 -38.29 -16.07
CA GLN A 201 -5.83 -38.91 -17.37
C GLN A 201 -6.41 -40.32 -17.48
N HIS A 202 -6.40 -41.10 -16.39
CA HIS A 202 -6.92 -42.45 -16.36
C HIS A 202 -8.45 -42.49 -16.32
N ILE A 203 -9.10 -41.56 -15.61
CA ILE A 203 -10.57 -41.52 -15.50
C ILE A 203 -11.23 -40.92 -16.74
N ASP A 204 -10.79 -39.73 -17.16
CA ASP A 204 -11.44 -38.97 -18.24
C ASP A 204 -10.39 -38.43 -19.25
N PRO A 205 -9.92 -39.26 -20.20
CA PRO A 205 -8.92 -38.85 -21.19
C PRO A 205 -9.40 -37.75 -22.16
N GLU A 206 -10.72 -37.60 -22.32
CA GLU A 206 -11.34 -36.61 -23.22
C GLU A 206 -11.27 -35.17 -22.66
N ASN A 207 -11.17 -35.00 -21.33
CA ASN A 207 -11.28 -33.69 -20.69
C ASN A 207 -9.93 -32.95 -20.63
N LYS A 208 -9.35 -32.71 -21.82
CA LYS A 208 -8.03 -32.06 -22.01
C LYS A 208 -7.94 -30.66 -21.40
N GLU A 209 -9.07 -30.00 -21.14
CA GLU A 209 -9.11 -28.68 -20.50
C GLU A 209 -8.69 -28.75 -19.03
N ILE A 210 -9.18 -29.74 -18.28
CA ILE A 210 -8.82 -29.92 -16.85
C ILE A 210 -7.33 -30.24 -16.71
N LEU A 211 -6.78 -31.03 -17.63
CA LEU A 211 -5.36 -31.39 -17.63
C LEU A 211 -4.43 -30.18 -17.79
N LYS A 212 -4.87 -29.10 -18.46
CA LYS A 212 -4.11 -27.86 -18.55
C LYS A 212 -4.12 -27.08 -17.23
N PHE A 213 -5.23 -27.12 -16.48
CA PHE A 213 -5.32 -26.46 -15.17
C PHE A 213 -4.54 -27.19 -14.07
N LEU A 214 -4.32 -28.50 -14.23
CA LEU A 214 -3.51 -29.32 -13.32
C LEU A 214 -2.01 -29.30 -13.66
N ASP A 215 -1.59 -28.54 -14.68
CA ASP A 215 -0.18 -28.42 -15.03
C ASP A 215 0.52 -27.44 -14.10
N PHE A 216 1.39 -27.95 -13.23
CA PHE A 216 2.13 -27.17 -12.25
C PHE A 216 3.63 -27.18 -12.58
N PRO A 217 4.18 -26.12 -13.20
CA PRO A 217 5.60 -26.03 -13.47
C PRO A 217 6.37 -25.59 -12.22
N LYS A 218 6.93 -26.55 -11.49
CA LYS A 218 7.71 -26.32 -10.26
C LYS A 218 8.86 -25.31 -10.43
N GLU A 219 9.66 -25.44 -11.48
CA GLU A 219 10.84 -24.60 -11.71
C GLU A 219 10.46 -23.12 -11.86
N LYS A 220 9.43 -22.83 -12.66
CA LYS A 220 8.93 -21.47 -12.87
C LYS A 220 8.39 -20.85 -11.58
N GLU A 221 7.76 -21.64 -10.71
CA GLU A 221 7.26 -21.16 -9.42
C GLU A 221 8.40 -20.83 -8.46
N ILE A 222 9.49 -21.62 -8.48
CA ILE A 222 10.72 -21.34 -7.72
C ILE A 222 11.37 -20.04 -8.21
N GLU A 223 11.55 -19.90 -9.52
CA GLU A 223 12.10 -18.67 -10.13
C GLU A 223 11.24 -17.44 -9.77
N ARG A 224 9.91 -17.59 -9.86
CA ARG A 224 8.96 -16.54 -9.50
C ARG A 224 9.09 -16.14 -8.03
N LYS A 225 9.23 -17.13 -7.13
CA LYS A 225 9.45 -16.89 -5.70
C LYS A 225 10.79 -16.21 -5.41
N GLN A 226 11.85 -16.61 -6.11
CA GLN A 226 13.15 -15.96 -6.02
C GLN A 226 13.11 -14.52 -6.53
N TYR A 227 12.43 -14.26 -7.64
CA TYR A 227 12.21 -12.93 -8.17
C TYR A 227 11.43 -12.04 -7.19
N LEU A 228 10.37 -12.58 -6.60
CA LEU A 228 9.59 -11.93 -5.54
C LEU A 228 10.43 -11.57 -4.32
N ASN A 229 11.24 -12.51 -3.85
CA ASN A 229 12.14 -12.26 -2.73
C ASN A 229 13.15 -11.17 -3.08
N ARG A 230 13.71 -11.18 -4.30
CA ARG A 230 14.60 -10.12 -4.78
C ARG A 230 13.89 -8.77 -4.77
N LEU A 231 12.66 -8.70 -5.28
CA LEU A 231 11.85 -7.47 -5.32
C LEU A 231 11.52 -6.96 -3.91
N LEU A 232 11.20 -7.86 -2.98
CA LEU A 232 10.94 -7.53 -1.59
C LEU A 232 12.19 -7.01 -0.88
N SER A 233 13.37 -7.52 -1.23
CA SER A 233 14.65 -7.08 -0.67
C SER A 233 15.21 -5.78 -1.28
N ARG A 234 14.61 -5.25 -2.36
CA ARG A 234 15.11 -4.03 -3.01
C ARG A 234 15.04 -2.83 -2.07
N SER A 235 16.11 -2.04 -2.04
CA SER A 235 16.13 -0.79 -1.29
C SER A 235 15.37 0.32 -2.05
N SER A 236 14.87 1.33 -1.34
CA SER A 236 14.19 2.47 -1.99
C SER A 236 15.14 3.30 -2.88
N ALA A 237 16.44 3.28 -2.61
CA ALA A 237 17.45 3.95 -3.43
C ALA A 237 17.64 3.23 -4.77
N GLU A 238 17.73 1.91 -4.72
CA GLU A 238 17.87 1.03 -5.89
C GLU A 238 16.64 1.14 -6.82
N ILE A 239 15.44 1.25 -6.26
CA ILE A 239 14.21 1.49 -7.04
C ILE A 239 14.27 2.84 -7.77
N ALA A 240 14.73 3.90 -7.11
CA ALA A 240 14.81 5.23 -7.72
C ALA A 240 15.88 5.28 -8.84
N GLU A 241 16.98 4.54 -8.68
CA GLU A 241 18.00 4.39 -9.70
C GLU A 241 17.48 3.59 -10.90
N GLU A 242 16.82 2.44 -10.68
CA GLU A 242 16.19 1.66 -11.74
C GLU A 242 15.15 2.49 -12.52
N GLU A 243 14.29 3.26 -11.83
CA GLU A 243 13.32 4.15 -12.46
C GLU A 243 14.01 5.25 -13.29
N ALA A 244 15.10 5.84 -12.79
CA ALA A 244 15.88 6.83 -13.52
C ALA A 244 16.50 6.24 -14.79
N LEU A 245 17.08 5.04 -14.70
CA LEU A 245 17.64 4.31 -15.85
C LEU A 245 16.57 3.96 -16.89
N VAL A 246 15.38 3.56 -16.46
CA VAL A 246 14.26 3.28 -17.38
C VAL A 246 13.81 4.54 -18.12
N ILE A 247 13.73 5.68 -17.42
CA ILE A 247 13.40 6.98 -18.04
C ILE A 247 14.49 7.37 -19.06
N GLU A 248 15.75 7.15 -18.73
CA GLU A 248 16.88 7.42 -19.61
C GLU A 248 16.88 6.51 -20.84
N ALA A 249 16.67 5.21 -20.67
CA ALA A 249 16.56 4.24 -21.76
C ALA A 249 15.41 4.60 -22.71
N LYS A 250 14.23 4.95 -22.17
CA LYS A 250 13.09 5.42 -22.99
C LYS A 250 13.41 6.72 -23.71
N ARG A 251 14.18 7.61 -23.09
CA ARG A 251 14.65 8.84 -23.73
C ARG A 251 15.58 8.54 -24.90
N PHE A 252 16.50 7.57 -24.76
CA PHE A 252 17.35 7.11 -25.85
C PHE A 252 16.54 6.43 -26.95
N GLU A 253 15.54 5.62 -26.62
CA GLU A 253 14.66 4.99 -27.62
C GLU A 253 13.90 6.04 -28.45
N MET A 254 13.32 7.06 -27.79
CA MET A 254 12.64 8.16 -28.48
C MET A 254 13.62 8.99 -29.34
N ALA A 255 14.84 9.23 -28.85
CA ALA A 255 15.86 9.93 -29.60
C ALA A 255 16.30 9.12 -30.83
N ALA A 256 16.49 7.81 -30.70
CA ALA A 256 16.85 6.91 -31.80
C ALA A 256 15.74 6.83 -32.85
N LYS A 257 14.47 6.76 -32.44
CA LYS A 257 13.32 6.82 -33.37
C LYS A 257 13.28 8.16 -34.12
N ARG A 258 13.57 9.27 -33.42
CA ARG A 258 13.62 10.60 -34.04
C ARG A 258 14.76 10.70 -35.06
N THR A 259 15.96 10.26 -34.74
CA THR A 259 17.10 10.31 -35.69
C THR A 259 16.89 9.38 -36.88
N LEU A 260 16.22 8.24 -36.69
CA LEU A 260 15.82 7.36 -37.79
C LEU A 260 14.82 8.07 -38.71
N ALA A 261 13.78 8.70 -38.16
CA ALA A 261 12.81 9.46 -38.95
C ALA A 261 13.46 10.65 -39.69
N GLU A 262 14.36 11.39 -39.05
CA GLU A 262 15.14 12.45 -39.68
C GLU A 262 16.03 11.90 -40.81
N ARG A 263 16.67 10.74 -40.61
CA ARG A 263 17.44 10.05 -41.65
C ARG A 263 16.58 9.60 -42.81
N GLU A 264 15.40 9.03 -42.56
CA GLU A 264 14.45 8.62 -43.60
C GLU A 264 13.97 9.83 -44.42
N GLN A 265 13.67 10.95 -43.76
CA GLN A 265 13.32 12.20 -44.43
C GLN A 265 14.48 12.74 -45.29
N LEU A 266 15.72 12.70 -44.78
CA LEU A 266 16.90 13.10 -45.55
C LEU A 266 17.14 12.16 -46.73
N LEU A 267 17.00 10.85 -46.55
CA LEU A 267 17.10 9.88 -47.63
C LEU A 267 16.03 10.13 -48.69
N ARG A 268 14.78 10.39 -48.30
CA ARG A 268 13.71 10.75 -49.23
C ARG A 268 13.97 12.07 -49.97
N LEU A 269 14.73 12.99 -49.38
CA LEU A 269 15.14 14.25 -50.03
C LEU A 269 16.39 14.10 -50.92
N LEU A 270 17.26 13.14 -50.60
CA LEU A 270 18.48 12.80 -51.33
C LEU A 270 18.22 11.82 -52.46
N ASP A 271 17.15 11.03 -52.35
CA ASP A 271 16.57 10.27 -53.43
C ASP A 271 16.06 11.31 -54.44
N SER A 272 16.94 11.67 -55.37
CA SER A 272 16.55 12.44 -56.54
C SER A 272 15.36 11.72 -57.16
N PRO A 273 14.32 12.42 -57.63
CA PRO A 273 13.29 11.74 -58.40
C PRO A 273 14.02 10.96 -59.49
N THR A 274 13.96 9.63 -59.43
CA THR A 274 14.39 8.81 -60.56
C THR A 274 13.65 9.41 -61.74
N ALA A 275 14.41 9.89 -62.73
CA ALA A 275 13.79 10.35 -63.96
C ALA A 275 12.97 9.14 -64.44
N VAL A 276 11.65 9.25 -64.30
CA VAL A 276 10.75 8.26 -64.85
C VAL A 276 10.92 8.44 -66.34
N ASP A 277 11.76 7.60 -66.95
CA ASP A 277 12.11 7.63 -68.37
C ASP A 277 10.88 7.51 -69.31
N ASP A 278 9.67 7.37 -68.74
CA ASP A 278 8.40 7.22 -69.45
C ASP A 278 7.44 8.43 -69.39
N ILE A 279 7.79 9.56 -68.75
CA ILE A 279 6.90 10.75 -68.78
C ILE A 279 7.27 11.61 -70.00
N SER A 280 6.56 11.39 -71.11
CA SER A 280 6.73 12.19 -72.32
C SER A 280 6.43 13.67 -72.05
N ILE A 281 7.32 14.55 -72.51
CA ILE A 281 7.24 16.03 -72.36
C ILE A 281 5.89 16.59 -72.87
N GLN A 282 5.25 15.88 -73.81
CA GLN A 282 3.93 16.18 -74.36
C GLN A 282 2.83 16.31 -73.30
N GLN A 283 2.90 15.55 -72.21
CA GLN A 283 1.87 15.55 -71.18
C GLN A 283 1.89 16.82 -70.31
N PHE A 284 3.02 17.53 -70.27
CA PHE A 284 3.17 18.82 -69.57
C PHE A 284 2.87 20.04 -70.43
N LEU A 285 2.79 19.88 -71.76
CA LEU A 285 2.39 20.96 -72.67
C LEU A 285 0.88 21.25 -72.60
N THR A 286 0.09 20.33 -72.04
CA THR A 286 -1.34 20.58 -71.80
C THR A 286 -1.50 21.43 -70.54
N SER A 287 -2.37 22.45 -70.57
CA SER A 287 -2.67 23.32 -69.42
C SER A 287 -3.01 22.53 -68.14
N HIS A 288 -3.66 21.38 -68.29
CA HIS A 288 -4.00 20.49 -67.19
C HIS A 288 -2.77 19.81 -66.56
N GLY A 289 -1.81 19.36 -67.39
CA GLY A 289 -0.55 18.77 -66.93
C GLY A 289 0.38 19.79 -66.27
N MET A 290 0.42 21.01 -66.81
CA MET A 290 1.16 22.13 -66.23
C MET A 290 0.60 22.53 -64.85
N THR A 291 -0.72 22.48 -64.67
CA THR A 291 -1.38 22.78 -63.38
C THR A 291 -1.09 21.71 -62.33
N GLN A 292 -1.08 20.43 -62.72
CA GLN A 292 -0.70 19.31 -61.85
C GLN A 292 0.77 19.41 -61.40
N PHE A 293 1.67 19.73 -62.34
CA PHE A 293 3.09 19.95 -62.04
C PHE A 293 3.30 21.15 -61.11
N TYR A 294 2.64 22.27 -61.40
CA TYR A 294 2.69 23.47 -60.57
C TYR A 294 2.18 23.21 -59.14
N ASN A 295 1.09 22.47 -58.98
CA ASN A 295 0.57 22.07 -57.67
C ASN A 295 1.54 21.13 -56.93
N SER A 296 2.20 20.21 -57.63
CA SER A 296 3.24 19.35 -57.05
C SER A 296 4.46 20.17 -56.59
N LEU A 297 4.91 21.12 -57.40
CA LEU A 297 6.05 22.00 -57.08
C LEU A 297 5.76 22.94 -55.90
N LEU A 298 4.52 23.43 -55.79
CA LEU A 298 4.06 24.21 -54.64
C LEU A 298 3.95 23.35 -53.36
N ALA A 299 3.51 22.09 -53.49
CA ALA A 299 3.46 21.16 -52.38
C ALA A 299 4.88 20.83 -51.86
N ASP A 300 5.88 20.70 -52.74
CA ASP A 300 7.27 20.46 -52.35
C ASP A 300 7.93 21.67 -51.67
N LYS A 301 7.57 22.89 -52.09
CA LYS A 301 8.03 24.13 -51.43
C LYS A 301 7.49 24.25 -50.00
N SER A 302 6.31 23.70 -49.72
CA SER A 302 5.74 23.65 -48.37
C SER A 302 6.41 22.63 -47.43
N ARG A 303 7.22 21.70 -47.98
CA ARG A 303 7.92 20.67 -47.19
C ARG A 303 9.34 21.07 -46.77
N LYS A 304 9.94 22.13 -47.34
CA LYS A 304 11.28 22.60 -46.94
C LYS A 304 11.24 23.86 -46.06
N ARG A 305 11.89 23.72 -44.89
CA ARG A 305 12.32 24.72 -43.91
C ARG A 305 11.28 25.17 -42.89
N LYS A 306 10.98 24.29 -41.92
CA LYS A 306 11.17 24.71 -40.53
C LYS A 306 12.66 24.59 -40.23
N TYR A 307 13.37 25.71 -40.36
CA TYR A 307 14.70 25.85 -39.78
C TYR A 307 14.47 25.95 -38.27
N ASP A 308 14.40 24.82 -37.57
CA ASP A 308 14.47 24.83 -36.12
C ASP A 308 15.85 25.39 -35.78
N SER A 309 15.84 26.54 -35.12
CA SER A 309 17.03 27.19 -34.58
C SER A 309 17.93 26.15 -33.93
N VAL A 310 19.22 26.21 -34.25
CA VAL A 310 20.32 25.49 -33.59
C VAL A 310 19.92 25.09 -32.18
N ALA A 311 19.85 23.79 -31.93
CA ALA A 311 19.59 23.24 -30.60
C ALA A 311 20.58 23.86 -29.62
N GLU A 312 20.12 24.81 -28.82
CA GLU A 312 20.89 25.41 -27.74
C GLU A 312 21.25 24.29 -26.76
N ASN A 313 22.55 24.04 -26.58
CA ASN A 313 23.06 22.94 -25.76
C ASN A 313 22.31 22.86 -24.42
N PRO A 314 21.68 21.71 -24.07
CA PRO A 314 20.90 21.55 -22.83
C PRO A 314 21.67 21.93 -21.56
N TRP A 315 23.01 21.82 -21.61
CA TRP A 315 23.92 22.23 -20.55
C TRP A 315 23.90 23.74 -20.27
N VAL A 316 23.80 24.58 -21.31
CA VAL A 316 23.75 26.05 -21.16
C VAL A 316 22.43 26.48 -20.50
N LYS A 317 21.33 25.80 -20.84
CA LYS A 317 20.00 26.06 -20.23
C LYS A 317 19.96 25.63 -18.77
N GLN A 318 20.54 24.48 -18.43
CA GLN A 318 20.66 24.02 -17.05
C GLN A 318 21.53 24.98 -16.22
N GLN A 319 22.65 25.47 -16.78
CA GLN A 319 23.53 26.42 -16.09
C GLN A 319 22.88 27.81 -15.92
N GLN A 320 22.08 28.27 -16.89
CA GLN A 320 21.27 29.48 -16.75
C GLN A 320 20.16 29.34 -15.70
N GLN A 321 19.51 28.16 -15.60
CA GLN A 321 18.53 27.88 -14.55
C GLN A 321 19.18 27.86 -13.16
N PHE A 322 20.35 27.23 -13.00
CA PHE A 322 21.10 27.27 -11.74
C PHE A 322 21.53 28.71 -11.38
N ARG A 323 21.99 29.52 -12.34
CA ARG A 323 22.30 30.94 -12.12
C ARG A 323 21.07 31.75 -11.70
N LYS A 324 19.90 31.51 -12.32
CA LYS A 324 18.64 32.16 -11.92
C LYS A 324 18.22 31.74 -10.52
N GLN A 325 18.33 30.46 -10.18
CA GLN A 325 17.95 29.93 -8.86
C GLN A 325 18.90 30.41 -7.74
N GLN A 326 20.19 30.58 -8.02
CA GLN A 326 21.12 31.20 -7.07
C GLN A 326 20.84 32.71 -6.89
N LYS A 327 20.47 33.43 -7.96
CA LYS A 327 20.07 34.84 -7.84
C LYS A 327 18.77 34.99 -7.03
N THR A 328 17.76 34.14 -7.24
CA THR A 328 16.52 34.20 -6.44
C THR A 328 16.77 33.85 -4.97
N ARG A 329 17.63 32.87 -4.67
CA ARG A 329 18.03 32.55 -3.30
C ARG A 329 18.77 33.71 -2.61
N LYS A 330 19.70 34.37 -3.30
CA LYS A 330 20.39 35.55 -2.75
C LYS A 330 19.43 36.70 -2.45
N ILE A 331 18.43 36.94 -3.32
CA ILE A 331 17.39 37.95 -3.10
C ILE A 331 16.46 37.56 -1.94
N GLU A 332 16.12 36.28 -1.78
CA GLU A 332 15.37 35.78 -0.61
C GLU A 332 16.17 35.88 0.70
N ASP A 333 17.48 35.68 0.67
CA ASP A 333 18.35 35.79 1.84
C ASP A 333 18.62 37.26 2.22
N GLU A 334 18.73 38.17 1.25
CA GLU A 334 18.81 39.62 1.49
C GLU A 334 17.49 40.17 2.06
N SER A 335 16.35 39.75 1.51
CA SER A 335 15.03 40.16 2.03
C SER A 335 14.72 39.57 3.42
N LYS A 336 15.25 38.39 3.76
CA LYS A 336 15.19 37.84 5.13
C LYS A 336 16.07 38.61 6.12
N LYS A 337 17.28 39.03 5.70
CA LYS A 337 18.17 39.88 6.53
C LYS A 337 17.58 41.26 6.80
N GLU A 338 16.86 41.86 5.85
CA GLU A 338 16.13 43.13 6.07
C GLU A 338 14.94 42.98 7.03
N GLN A 339 14.29 41.81 7.08
CA GLN A 339 13.20 41.54 8.02
C GLN A 339 13.69 41.22 9.45
N GLU A 340 14.88 40.63 9.61
CA GLU A 340 15.50 40.42 10.94
C GLU A 340 15.99 41.73 11.56
N ASN A 341 16.56 42.64 10.78
CA ASN A 341 17.02 43.95 11.30
C ASN A 341 15.87 44.86 11.75
N LYS A 342 14.64 44.70 11.21
CA LYS A 342 13.45 45.43 11.68
C LYS A 342 12.84 44.89 12.97
N LYS A 343 13.15 43.65 13.39
CA LYS A 343 12.63 43.06 14.64
C LYS A 343 13.52 43.35 15.86
N ASN A 344 14.79 43.70 15.65
CA ASN A 344 15.74 43.94 16.74
C ASN A 344 15.71 45.38 17.31
N SER A 345 14.99 46.33 16.68
CA SER A 345 14.91 47.71 17.18
C SER A 345 13.73 47.99 18.15
N ALA A 346 12.86 47.01 18.39
CA ALA A 346 11.63 47.20 19.18
C ALA A 346 11.68 46.67 20.63
N LYS A 347 12.86 46.29 21.14
CA LYS A 347 12.96 45.62 22.46
C LYS A 347 14.08 46.19 23.34
N THR A 348 14.10 47.51 23.50
CA THR A 348 14.95 48.18 24.49
C THR A 348 14.19 49.36 25.10
N LYS A 349 13.28 49.05 26.03
CA LYS A 349 12.79 49.97 27.05
C LYS A 349 11.97 49.16 28.06
N SER A 350 12.20 49.43 29.34
CA SER A 350 11.51 48.88 30.54
C SER A 350 12.22 47.71 31.23
N GLN A 351 13.32 47.99 31.96
CA GLN A 351 13.58 47.34 33.25
C GLN A 351 14.65 48.13 34.03
N ASP A 352 14.17 49.04 34.87
CA ASP A 352 14.87 49.54 36.05
C ASP A 352 13.80 49.85 37.09
N ASN A 353 13.61 48.95 38.06
CA ASN A 353 13.37 49.29 39.47
C ASN A 353 13.21 48.05 40.36
N GLN A 354 14.02 48.07 41.41
CA GLN A 354 13.81 47.59 42.77
C GLN A 354 13.89 46.08 43.09
N GLU A 355 15.02 45.77 43.73
CA GLU A 355 15.19 44.74 44.73
C GLU A 355 14.37 45.01 46.02
N ASN A 356 14.22 43.93 46.81
CA ASN A 356 13.79 43.82 48.20
C ASN A 356 12.28 43.75 48.51
N ASN A 357 11.78 42.52 48.74
CA ASN A 357 11.30 42.14 50.06
C ASN A 357 11.18 40.61 50.23
N GLY A 358 11.50 40.13 51.44
CA GLY A 358 11.58 38.72 51.77
C GLY A 358 10.27 38.02 52.11
N GLY A 359 10.38 36.70 52.28
CA GLY A 359 9.44 35.87 53.05
C GLY A 359 8.32 35.20 52.27
N SER A 360 8.45 33.89 52.03
CA SER A 360 7.43 32.89 52.40
C SER A 360 7.77 31.52 51.80
N SER A 361 8.39 30.70 52.65
CA SER A 361 8.42 29.25 52.54
C SER A 361 7.00 28.67 52.59
N GLY A 362 6.63 27.79 51.65
CA GLY A 362 5.43 26.96 51.81
C GLY A 362 4.75 26.49 50.53
N SER A 363 5.32 25.51 49.81
CA SER A 363 4.53 24.76 48.81
C SER A 363 5.03 23.34 48.46
N ASN A 364 6.18 22.90 48.96
CA ASN A 364 6.71 21.56 48.63
C ASN A 364 6.25 20.44 49.58
N GLY A 365 5.69 20.75 50.75
CA GLY A 365 5.25 19.74 51.73
C GLY A 365 3.90 19.09 51.40
N THR A 366 2.95 19.86 50.87
CA THR A 366 1.58 19.39 50.57
C THR A 366 1.54 18.43 49.38
N LYS A 367 2.46 18.57 48.41
CA LYS A 367 2.51 17.70 47.23
C LYS A 367 3.03 16.28 47.56
N ARG A 368 4.07 16.18 48.40
CA ARG A 368 4.60 14.88 48.88
C ARG A 368 3.64 14.16 49.80
N ARG A 369 2.91 14.90 50.66
CA ARG A 369 1.92 14.32 51.57
C ARG A 369 0.69 13.79 50.83
N GLN A 370 0.24 14.48 49.78
CA GLN A 370 -0.83 14.00 48.90
C GLN A 370 -0.40 12.80 48.03
N GLU A 371 0.88 12.71 47.63
CA GLU A 371 1.43 11.54 46.93
C GLU A 371 1.53 10.33 47.86
N SER A 372 1.95 10.51 49.12
CA SER A 372 1.97 9.41 50.10
C SER A 372 0.57 8.94 50.51
N GLU A 373 -0.39 9.86 50.67
CA GLU A 373 -1.78 9.51 51.01
C GLU A 373 -2.48 8.78 49.85
N LYS A 374 -2.18 9.14 48.58
CA LYS A 374 -2.66 8.40 47.39
C LYS A 374 -2.01 7.02 47.24
N ALA A 375 -0.73 6.89 47.56
CA ALA A 375 -0.03 5.59 47.52
C ALA A 375 -0.58 4.62 48.58
N VAL A 376 -0.95 5.12 49.77
CA VAL A 376 -1.57 4.32 50.84
C VAL A 376 -3.01 3.92 50.50
N GLN A 377 -3.79 4.77 49.82
CA GLN A 377 -5.14 4.43 49.36
C GLN A 377 -5.15 3.35 48.27
N LEU A 378 -4.14 3.33 47.39
CA LEU A 378 -3.99 2.28 46.36
C LEU A 378 -3.70 0.89 46.95
N ILE A 379 -3.19 0.80 48.18
CA ILE A 379 -2.91 -0.50 48.85
C ILE A 379 -4.19 -1.16 49.38
N ASN A 380 -5.27 -0.39 49.58
CA ASN A 380 -6.53 -0.87 50.16
C ASN A 380 -7.66 -1.11 49.13
N ASP A 381 -7.37 -1.01 47.83
CA ASP A 381 -8.35 -1.33 46.78
C ASP A 381 -8.53 -2.85 46.65
N PRO A 382 -9.76 -3.42 46.66
CA PRO A 382 -10.00 -4.86 46.58
C PRO A 382 -9.43 -5.51 45.32
N VAL A 383 -9.27 -4.71 44.26
CA VAL A 383 -8.64 -5.11 42.99
C VAL A 383 -7.14 -5.36 43.17
N THR A 384 -6.43 -4.58 43.99
CA THR A 384 -4.98 -4.77 44.22
C THR A 384 -4.68 -6.00 45.07
N SER A 385 -5.57 -6.35 46.00
CA SER A 385 -5.51 -7.60 46.77
C SER A 385 -5.69 -8.83 45.87
N LEU A 386 -6.68 -8.83 44.99
CA LEU A 386 -6.90 -9.90 43.99
C LEU A 386 -5.73 -10.04 43.00
N LEU A 387 -5.10 -8.92 42.64
CA LEU A 387 -3.94 -8.92 41.77
C LEU A 387 -2.65 -9.36 42.47
N ARG A 388 -2.60 -9.47 43.80
CA ARG A 388 -1.40 -9.94 44.53
C ARG A 388 -1.13 -11.43 44.29
N GLU A 389 -2.18 -12.21 44.02
CA GLU A 389 -2.12 -13.67 43.84
C GLU A 389 -1.57 -14.13 42.48
N PHE A 390 -1.52 -13.25 41.48
CA PHE A 390 -1.04 -13.61 40.13
C PHE A 390 0.47 -13.45 39.98
N ASN A 391 1.14 -14.42 39.35
CA ASN A 391 2.56 -14.31 39.00
C ASN A 391 2.81 -13.22 37.95
N LYS A 392 4.03 -12.65 37.91
CA LYS A 392 4.40 -11.58 36.95
C LYS A 392 4.20 -12.01 35.49
N ASP A 393 4.36 -13.29 35.18
CA ASP A 393 4.22 -13.81 33.82
C ASP A 393 2.76 -14.15 33.47
N GLU A 394 1.94 -14.55 34.43
CA GLU A 394 0.49 -14.69 34.27
C GLU A 394 -0.19 -13.34 34.04
N ARG A 395 0.29 -12.28 34.69
CA ARG A 395 -0.20 -10.91 34.45
C ARG A 395 0.11 -10.42 33.03
N LYS A 396 1.26 -10.83 32.48
CA LYS A 396 1.65 -10.51 31.10
C LYS A 396 0.78 -11.27 30.10
N SER A 397 0.52 -12.55 30.32
CA SER A 397 -0.33 -13.36 29.42
C SER A 397 -1.79 -12.91 29.43
N LEU A 398 -2.31 -12.53 30.61
CA LEU A 398 -3.67 -12.00 30.76
C LEU A 398 -3.80 -10.52 30.37
N GLY A 399 -2.67 -9.81 30.18
CA GLY A 399 -2.64 -8.41 29.76
C GLY A 399 -3.16 -7.40 30.81
N ILE A 400 -3.22 -7.80 32.08
CA ILE A 400 -3.77 -6.98 33.17
C ILE A 400 -2.63 -6.16 33.80
N HIS A 401 -2.70 -4.83 33.70
CA HIS A 401 -1.72 -3.91 34.29
C HIS A 401 -2.40 -2.88 35.18
N LEU A 402 -1.84 -2.69 36.38
CA LEU A 402 -2.23 -1.63 37.31
C LEU A 402 -1.63 -0.31 36.84
N TYR A 403 -2.48 0.66 36.54
CA TYR A 403 -2.02 1.98 36.17
C TYR A 403 -1.94 2.86 37.42
N GLU A 404 -0.78 3.47 37.65
CA GLU A 404 -0.55 4.38 38.79
C GLU A 404 -1.42 5.64 38.73
N ASN A 405 -1.91 5.99 37.53
CA ASN A 405 -2.79 7.13 37.31
C ASN A 405 -4.19 6.66 36.91
N LYS A 406 -5.22 7.29 37.49
CA LYS A 406 -6.63 7.06 37.14
C LYS A 406 -6.85 7.32 35.64
N LEU A 407 -7.11 6.27 34.87
CA LEU A 407 -7.47 6.43 33.45
C LEU A 407 -8.87 7.00 33.32
N SER A 408 -9.06 7.76 32.24
CA SER A 408 -10.41 8.08 31.76
C SER A 408 -11.18 6.78 31.53
N PRO A 409 -12.42 6.65 32.02
CA PRO A 409 -13.23 5.46 31.76
C PRO A 409 -13.46 5.31 30.25
N GLY A 410 -13.48 4.07 29.76
CA GLY A 410 -13.73 3.71 28.36
C GLY A 410 -12.71 2.75 27.76
N VAL A 411 -13.07 2.14 26.63
CA VAL A 411 -12.19 1.28 25.83
C VAL A 411 -11.42 2.17 24.85
N PHE A 412 -10.10 2.22 24.98
CA PHE A 412 -9.23 2.96 24.07
C PHE A 412 -8.25 2.01 23.39
N LEU A 413 -8.03 2.22 22.09
CA LEU A 413 -6.97 1.52 21.38
C LEU A 413 -5.61 1.96 21.93
N ARG A 414 -4.67 1.02 22.08
CA ARG A 414 -3.33 1.33 22.58
C ARG A 414 -2.61 2.40 21.75
N SER A 415 -2.82 2.38 20.44
CA SER A 415 -2.26 3.36 19.50
C SER A 415 -2.75 4.79 19.72
N THR A 416 -3.91 5.01 20.35
CA THR A 416 -4.46 6.36 20.61
C THR A 416 -3.93 6.97 21.90
N LYS A 417 -3.23 6.19 22.73
CA LYS A 417 -2.67 6.63 24.01
C LYS A 417 -1.18 6.99 23.96
N ILE A 418 -0.54 6.92 22.79
CA ILE A 418 0.84 7.37 22.61
C ILE A 418 0.92 8.87 22.97
N SER A 419 1.91 9.25 23.78
CA SER A 419 2.03 10.64 24.27
C SER A 419 2.16 11.62 23.11
N SER A 420 1.27 12.60 23.03
CA SER A 420 1.36 13.72 22.08
C SER A 420 1.99 14.94 22.75
N PHE A 421 2.75 15.71 21.97
CA PHE A 421 3.41 16.93 22.43
C PHE A 421 2.78 18.17 21.79
N LYS A 422 3.02 19.35 22.38
CA LYS A 422 2.61 20.62 21.76
C LYS A 422 3.30 20.79 20.39
N PRO A 423 2.68 21.44 19.39
CA PRO A 423 3.20 21.51 18.01
C PRO A 423 4.67 21.97 17.90
N ALA A 424 5.09 22.94 18.73
CA ALA A 424 6.45 23.47 18.74
C ALA A 424 7.52 22.44 19.16
N VAL A 425 7.18 21.53 20.09
CA VAL A 425 8.07 20.45 20.55
C VAL A 425 7.92 19.23 19.64
N GLN A 426 6.71 18.96 19.15
CA GLN A 426 6.41 17.84 18.28
C GLN A 426 7.26 17.84 17.01
N ASN A 427 7.41 18.98 16.33
CA ASN A 427 8.25 19.07 15.13
C ASN A 427 9.72 18.74 15.43
N LYS A 428 10.25 19.18 16.58
CA LYS A 428 11.64 18.86 16.99
C LYS A 428 11.82 17.38 17.31
N VAL A 429 10.83 16.78 17.98
CA VAL A 429 10.81 15.34 18.25
C VAL A 429 10.72 14.53 16.94
N GLN A 430 9.95 14.99 15.95
CA GLN A 430 9.87 14.34 14.64
C GLN A 430 11.20 14.41 13.89
N VAL A 431 11.91 15.54 13.93
CA VAL A 431 13.26 15.66 13.36
C VAL A 431 14.22 14.67 14.03
N ALA A 432 14.24 14.60 15.36
CA ALA A 432 15.08 13.64 16.09
C ALA A 432 14.73 12.18 15.79
N LEU A 433 13.44 11.85 15.61
CA LEU A 433 13.01 10.51 15.22
C LEU A 433 13.40 10.17 13.77
N ASN A 434 13.33 11.14 12.87
CA ASN A 434 13.77 10.97 11.48
C ASN A 434 15.30 10.75 11.41
N GLU A 435 16.08 11.46 12.24
CA GLU A 435 17.54 11.22 12.38
C GLU A 435 17.83 9.79 12.86
N LEU A 436 17.03 9.28 13.79
CA LEU A 436 17.13 7.89 14.27
C LEU A 436 16.53 6.85 13.31
N GLN A 437 15.97 7.28 12.16
CA GLN A 437 15.25 6.43 11.20
C GLN A 437 14.08 5.65 11.83
N ILE A 438 13.47 6.18 12.89
CA ILE A 438 12.32 5.57 13.58
C ILE A 438 11.05 6.31 13.15
N PRO A 439 9.99 5.62 12.71
CA PRO A 439 8.74 6.27 12.33
C PRO A 439 8.07 6.92 13.56
N THR A 440 7.44 8.08 13.34
CA THR A 440 6.76 8.85 14.39
C THR A 440 5.65 8.07 15.12
N ARG A 441 5.08 7.08 14.44
CA ARG A 441 4.21 6.05 15.01
C ARG A 441 4.77 4.66 14.72
N PRO A 442 4.78 3.74 15.69
CA PRO A 442 5.22 2.38 15.46
C PRO A 442 4.32 1.68 14.45
N VAL A 443 4.93 0.94 13.51
CA VAL A 443 4.23 0.16 12.47
C VAL A 443 3.32 -0.89 13.09
N MET A 444 3.74 -1.48 14.21
CA MET A 444 2.96 -2.46 14.98
C MET A 444 2.79 -2.00 16.44
N PRO A 445 1.63 -1.44 16.82
CA PRO A 445 1.37 -0.94 18.17
C PRO A 445 1.12 -2.06 19.21
N THR A 446 2.06 -2.98 19.41
CA THR A 446 2.00 -3.97 20.50
C THR A 446 2.25 -3.32 21.87
N PHE A 447 1.93 -4.04 22.96
CA PHE A 447 2.15 -3.53 24.31
C PHE A 447 3.61 -3.11 24.56
N ASP A 448 4.56 -4.00 24.26
CA ASP A 448 5.98 -3.77 24.54
C ASP A 448 6.58 -2.67 23.66
N VAL A 449 6.18 -2.63 22.39
CA VAL A 449 6.65 -1.62 21.44
C VAL A 449 6.17 -0.24 21.86
N VAL A 450 4.88 -0.09 22.20
CA VAL A 450 4.34 1.20 22.65
C VAL A 450 4.99 1.64 23.97
N LYS A 451 5.23 0.72 24.90
CA LYS A 451 5.92 1.02 26.16
C LYS A 451 7.34 1.55 25.95
N LYS A 452 8.13 0.88 25.09
CA LYS A 452 9.48 1.33 24.74
C LYS A 452 9.47 2.64 23.96
N HIS A 453 8.50 2.81 23.05
CA HIS A 453 8.32 4.05 22.29
C HIS A 453 8.01 5.24 23.19
N ASP A 454 7.11 5.10 24.16
CA ASP A 454 6.82 6.16 25.14
C ASP A 454 8.04 6.48 26.02
N GLN A 455 8.84 5.48 26.40
CA GLN A 455 10.11 5.72 27.11
C GLN A 455 11.11 6.50 26.25
N LEU A 456 11.21 6.17 24.96
CA LEU A 456 12.03 6.89 23.99
C LEU A 456 11.57 8.34 23.85
N LEU A 457 10.28 8.59 23.66
CA LEU A 457 9.71 9.94 23.54
C LEU A 457 9.99 10.79 24.80
N LYS A 458 9.89 10.21 26.00
CA LYS A 458 10.27 10.90 27.25
C LYS A 458 11.75 11.26 27.28
N LYS A 459 12.63 10.33 26.90
CA LYS A 459 14.08 10.58 26.85
C LYS A 459 14.44 11.67 25.82
N ILE A 460 13.85 11.63 24.63
CA ILE A 460 14.07 12.66 23.60
C ILE A 460 13.64 14.03 24.12
N THR A 461 12.51 14.12 24.83
CA THR A 461 12.05 15.39 25.39
C THR A 461 13.04 15.93 26.42
N ILE A 462 13.52 15.09 27.34
CA ILE A 462 14.55 15.46 28.32
C ILE A 462 15.83 15.95 27.62
N LEU A 463 16.28 15.25 26.57
CA LEU A 463 17.47 15.64 25.82
C LEU A 463 17.28 16.96 25.06
N LEU A 464 16.09 17.23 24.52
CA LEU A 464 15.79 18.51 23.88
C LEU A 464 15.81 19.68 24.87
N ASP A 465 15.32 19.46 26.10
CA ASP A 465 15.38 20.45 27.17
C ASP A 465 16.82 20.68 27.65
N LEU A 466 17.61 19.61 27.79
CA LEU A 466 19.04 19.70 28.11
C LEU A 466 19.82 20.44 27.00
N LYS A 467 19.57 20.11 25.73
CA LYS A 467 20.18 20.80 24.59
C LYS A 467 19.89 22.30 24.64
N LYS A 468 18.63 22.68 24.89
CA LYS A 468 18.25 24.09 25.03
C LYS A 468 19.03 24.79 26.15
N GLN A 469 19.29 24.10 27.26
CA GLN A 469 20.06 24.66 28.37
C GLN A 469 21.55 24.78 28.04
N VAL A 470 22.12 23.79 27.33
CA VAL A 470 23.51 23.85 26.85
C VAL A 470 23.69 24.99 25.85
N ASP A 471 22.81 25.10 24.84
CA ASP A 471 22.86 26.18 23.84
C ASP A 471 22.80 27.57 24.51
N LYS A 472 22.04 27.70 25.61
CA LYS A 472 21.97 28.93 26.40
C LYS A 472 23.30 29.23 27.10
N LEU A 473 23.91 28.24 27.75
CA LEU A 473 25.20 28.40 28.43
C LEU A 473 26.34 28.69 27.45
N GLU A 474 26.34 28.06 26.27
CA GLU A 474 27.31 28.35 25.21
C GLU A 474 27.16 29.77 24.67
N ALA A 475 25.93 30.24 24.48
CA ALA A 475 25.67 31.62 24.08
C ALA A 475 26.14 32.61 25.14
N GLU A 476 25.90 32.34 26.43
CA GLU A 476 26.39 33.17 27.54
C GLU A 476 27.93 33.19 27.59
N ASN A 477 28.58 32.04 27.41
CA ASN A 477 30.05 31.96 27.37
C ASN A 477 30.64 32.71 26.17
N ARG A 478 30.01 32.64 25.00
CA ARG A 478 30.45 33.38 23.79
C ARG A 478 30.30 34.90 23.91
N ILE A 479 29.43 35.37 24.80
CA ILE A 479 29.26 36.81 25.07
C ILE A 479 30.26 37.28 26.14
N ARG A 480 30.70 36.39 27.03
CA ARG A 480 31.61 36.71 28.14
C ARG A 480 33.10 36.60 27.79
N GLY A 481 33.45 35.75 26.84
CA GLY A 481 34.79 35.70 26.23
C GLY A 481 34.83 36.56 24.98
#